data_AF-A0A522A3Q5-F1
#
_entry.id   AF-A0A522A3Q5-F1
#
_cell.length_a   1.000
_cell.length_b   1.000
_cell.length_c   1.000
_cell.angle_alpha   90.00
_cell.angle_beta   90.00
_cell.angle_gamma   90.00
#
_symmetry.space_group_name_H-M   'P 1'
#
loop_
_entity.id
_entity.type
_entity.pdbx_description
1 polymer ?
#
loop_
_entity_poly.entity_id
_entity_poly.type
_entity_poly.pdbx_seq_one_letter_code
_entity_poly.pdbx_strand_id
1 'polypeptide(L)'
;MALMNNTLARFSSISLAAAAVLGGTLGVVSAAQAKSLMCVWDVAGKTGDVYAAATDYAVAMQKNGADIELKSYVDERVAIEDFRAGQCDGVIATAFRTRQFNSVAGSLDSIGSTTVIRNGKVDMEVSYEVVRKVI
;
A
#
# COMPACT_ATOMS: atom_id res chain seq x y z
N MET A 1 -67.61 -5.66 -23.73
CA MET A 1 -66.46 -5.89 -22.82
C MET A 1 -65.40 -6.63 -23.64
N ALA A 2 -64.85 -6.05 -24.71
CA ALA A 2 -64.01 -4.86 -24.85
C ALA A 2 -62.54 -5.11 -24.44
N LEU A 3 -61.67 -5.04 -25.46
CA LEU A 3 -60.19 -4.90 -25.44
C LEU A 3 -59.34 -6.18 -25.35
N MET A 4 -59.23 -6.89 -26.48
CA MET A 4 -58.01 -7.64 -26.84
C MET A 4 -58.01 -7.86 -28.35
N ASN A 5 -57.59 -6.84 -29.11
CA ASN A 5 -57.39 -6.96 -30.55
C ASN A 5 -56.28 -5.99 -31.02
N ASN A 6 -55.32 -6.51 -31.78
CA ASN A 6 -54.39 -5.80 -32.69
C ASN A 6 -53.17 -5.04 -32.15
N THR A 7 -52.11 -5.76 -31.73
CA THR A 7 -50.73 -5.22 -31.80
C THR A 7 -49.67 -6.23 -32.29
N LEU A 8 -50.06 -7.39 -32.84
CA LEU A 8 -49.13 -8.42 -33.34
C LEU A 8 -48.59 -8.18 -34.77
N ALA A 9 -48.88 -7.03 -35.40
CA ALA A 9 -48.59 -6.82 -36.83
C ALA A 9 -47.71 -5.59 -37.12
N ARG A 10 -46.65 -5.34 -36.35
CA ARG A 10 -45.78 -4.17 -36.64
C ARG A 10 -44.30 -4.23 -36.27
N PHE A 11 -43.69 -5.40 -36.12
CA PHE A 11 -42.23 -5.52 -36.02
C PHE A 11 -41.65 -6.26 -37.22
N SER A 12 -41.79 -5.61 -38.38
CA SER A 12 -41.06 -5.91 -39.59
C SER A 12 -39.69 -5.22 -39.51
N SER A 13 -38.63 -6.03 -39.58
CA SER A 13 -37.43 -5.73 -40.37
C SER A 13 -36.62 -4.48 -40.04
N ILE A 14 -36.13 -4.27 -38.81
CA ILE A 14 -35.04 -3.30 -38.58
C ILE A 14 -33.99 -3.85 -37.59
N SER A 15 -32.77 -4.00 -38.11
CA SER A 15 -31.47 -3.99 -37.42
C SER A 15 -31.03 -5.23 -36.63
N LEU A 16 -30.75 -6.30 -37.37
CA LEU A 16 -29.73 -7.29 -37.02
C LEU A 16 -28.31 -6.72 -37.27
N ALA A 17 -27.96 -5.58 -36.64
CA ALA A 17 -26.66 -4.93 -36.86
C ALA A 17 -26.08 -4.19 -35.62
N ALA A 18 -26.63 -4.42 -34.43
CA ALA A 18 -26.15 -3.77 -33.19
C ALA A 18 -25.38 -4.71 -32.24
N ALA A 19 -25.16 -5.98 -32.62
CA ALA A 19 -24.48 -6.95 -31.75
C ALA A 19 -22.93 -6.94 -31.86
N ALA A 20 -22.34 -6.12 -32.73
CA ALA A 20 -20.89 -6.14 -32.99
C ALA A 20 -20.06 -5.12 -32.17
N VAL A 21 -20.67 -4.29 -31.32
CA VAL A 21 -19.94 -3.23 -30.57
C VAL A 21 -19.60 -3.62 -29.13
N LEU A 22 -20.04 -4.80 -28.66
CA LEU A 22 -19.78 -5.27 -27.29
C LEU A 22 -18.55 -6.19 -27.15
N GLY A 23 -17.82 -6.48 -28.24
CA GLY A 23 -16.75 -7.49 -28.26
C GLY A 23 -15.31 -6.98 -28.26
N GLY A 24 -15.06 -5.67 -28.20
CA GLY A 24 -13.80 -5.09 -28.71
C GLY A 24 -12.85 -4.37 -27.75
N THR A 25 -13.14 -4.22 -26.45
CA THR A 25 -12.31 -3.35 -25.58
C THR A 25 -11.78 -3.99 -24.30
N LEU A 26 -11.62 -5.31 -24.23
CA LEU A 26 -10.65 -5.91 -23.31
C LEU A 26 -9.23 -5.67 -23.83
N GLY A 27 -8.88 -4.39 -23.99
CA GLY A 27 -7.50 -3.97 -24.09
C GLY A 27 -6.83 -4.39 -22.79
N VAL A 28 -5.91 -5.34 -22.90
CA VAL A 28 -4.89 -5.55 -21.88
C VAL A 28 -4.19 -4.20 -21.69
N VAL A 29 -4.60 -3.45 -20.69
CA VAL A 29 -3.83 -2.33 -20.15
C VAL A 29 -2.54 -2.97 -19.65
N SER A 30 -1.49 -2.91 -20.47
CA SER A 30 -0.14 -3.05 -19.99
C SER A 30 0.05 -1.91 -19.00
N ALA A 31 -0.14 -2.20 -17.72
CA ALA A 31 0.30 -1.31 -16.66
C ALA A 31 1.81 -1.23 -16.83
N ALA A 32 2.29 -0.15 -17.45
CA ALA A 32 3.66 0.26 -17.26
C ALA A 32 3.85 0.32 -15.73
N GLN A 33 4.67 -0.58 -15.18
CA GLN A 33 5.06 -0.53 -13.78
C GLN A 33 5.85 0.76 -13.62
N ALA A 34 5.15 1.86 -13.29
CA ALA A 34 5.78 3.10 -12.92
C ALA A 34 6.67 2.80 -11.71
N LYS A 35 7.91 3.32 -11.73
CA LYS A 35 8.82 3.17 -10.60
C LYS A 35 8.12 3.74 -9.37
N SER A 36 7.97 2.92 -8.34
CA SER A 36 7.36 3.36 -7.08
C SER A 36 8.39 4.19 -6.32
N LEU A 37 8.12 5.48 -6.18
CA LEU A 37 9.01 6.39 -5.47
C LEU A 37 8.75 6.32 -3.96
N MET A 38 9.75 5.91 -3.20
CA MET A 38 9.67 5.81 -1.74
C MET A 38 10.49 6.90 -1.06
N CYS A 39 9.83 7.66 -0.21
CA CYS A 39 10.44 8.62 0.70
C CYS A 39 11.05 7.85 1.90
N VAL A 40 12.35 7.94 2.12
CA VAL A 40 13.02 7.25 3.23
C VAL A 40 13.64 8.27 4.16
N TRP A 41 13.17 8.30 5.40
CA TRP A 41 13.80 9.07 6.45
C TRP A 41 14.88 8.26 7.16
N ASP A 42 16.02 8.90 7.38
CA ASP A 42 17.12 8.37 8.18
C ASP A 42 17.86 9.55 8.84
N VAL A 43 18.16 9.45 10.13
CA VAL A 43 18.91 10.49 10.87
C VAL A 43 20.30 10.76 10.28
N ALA A 44 20.92 9.75 9.67
CA ALA A 44 22.20 9.86 8.98
C ALA A 44 22.03 10.00 7.45
N GLY A 45 20.80 10.17 6.97
CA GLY A 45 20.48 10.28 5.54
C GLY A 45 20.91 9.03 4.76
N LYS A 46 21.55 9.21 3.61
CA LYS A 46 21.92 8.09 2.72
C LYS A 46 22.92 7.09 3.32
N THR A 47 23.64 7.48 4.37
CA THR A 47 24.66 6.63 5.02
C THR A 47 24.14 5.91 6.26
N GLY A 48 22.87 6.08 6.61
CA GLY A 48 22.31 5.41 7.76
C GLY A 48 21.79 4.00 7.45
N ASP A 49 21.46 3.30 8.53
CA ASP A 49 21.03 1.91 8.55
C ASP A 49 19.62 1.74 7.98
N VAL A 50 18.72 2.69 8.21
CA VAL A 50 17.36 2.68 7.65
C VAL A 50 17.42 2.82 6.13
N TYR A 51 18.27 3.72 5.62
CA TYR A 51 18.44 3.88 4.18
C TYR A 51 19.12 2.67 3.53
N ALA A 52 20.09 2.04 4.21
CA ALA A 52 20.69 0.80 3.77
C ALA A 52 19.66 -0.34 3.68
N ALA A 53 18.84 -0.54 4.72
CA ALA A 53 17.78 -1.53 4.72
C ALA A 53 16.72 -1.27 3.64
N ALA A 54 16.36 -0.01 3.39
CA ALA A 54 15.47 0.35 2.30
C ALA A 54 16.06 0.03 0.92
N THR A 55 17.38 0.21 0.75
CA THR A 55 18.10 -0.15 -0.47
C THR A 55 18.08 -1.66 -0.69
N ASP A 56 18.35 -2.45 0.36
CA ASP A 56 18.27 -3.91 0.30
C ASP A 56 16.86 -4.38 -0.06
N TYR A 57 15.84 -3.75 0.51
CA TYR A 57 14.44 -4.02 0.16
C TYR A 57 14.14 -3.70 -1.31
N ALA A 58 14.57 -2.53 -1.80
CA ALA A 58 14.40 -2.14 -3.18
C ALA A 58 15.05 -3.15 -4.15
N VAL A 59 16.27 -3.62 -3.83
CA VAL A 59 16.97 -4.64 -4.62
C VAL A 59 16.26 -5.99 -4.55
N ALA A 60 15.77 -6.40 -3.38
CA ALA A 60 15.02 -7.66 -3.23
C ALA A 60 13.72 -7.65 -4.05
N MET A 61 13.03 -6.50 -4.09
CA MET A 61 11.76 -6.34 -4.78
C MET A 61 11.88 -6.31 -6.31
N GLN A 62 13.06 -5.98 -6.85
CA GLN A 62 13.33 -6.10 -8.29
C GLN A 62 13.10 -7.54 -8.80
N LYS A 63 13.39 -8.56 -7.98
CA LYS A 63 13.13 -9.97 -8.32
C LYS A 63 11.63 -10.27 -8.46
N ASN A 64 10.78 -9.47 -7.82
CA ASN A 64 9.33 -9.58 -7.88
C ASN A 64 8.72 -8.66 -8.95
N GLY A 65 9.54 -8.02 -9.80
CA GLY A 65 9.09 -7.13 -10.87
C GLY A 65 8.69 -5.72 -10.41
N ALA A 66 8.97 -5.37 -9.15
CA ALA A 66 8.77 -4.01 -8.65
C ALA A 66 10.07 -3.20 -8.73
N ASP A 67 10.00 -2.04 -9.39
CA ASP A 67 11.10 -1.08 -9.47
C ASP A 67 10.84 0.04 -8.45
N ILE A 68 11.70 0.14 -7.44
CA ILE A 68 11.56 1.08 -6.33
C ILE A 68 12.69 2.12 -6.41
N GLU A 69 12.33 3.38 -6.47
CA GLU A 69 13.26 4.50 -6.39
C GLU A 69 13.24 5.08 -4.96
N LEU A 70 14.40 5.41 -4.40
CA LEU A 70 14.52 5.90 -3.02
C LEU A 70 14.91 7.38 -2.97
N LYS A 71 14.10 8.19 -2.30
CA LYS A 71 14.39 9.59 -1.98
C LYS A 71 14.72 9.72 -0.50
N SER A 72 15.97 10.05 -0.17
CA SER A 72 16.45 10.17 1.22
C SER A 72 16.06 11.51 1.85
N TYR A 73 15.68 11.48 3.13
CA TYR A 73 15.45 12.67 3.96
C TYR A 73 16.12 12.53 5.32
N VAL A 74 16.65 13.64 5.83
CA VAL A 74 17.15 13.74 7.21
C VAL A 74 16.08 14.33 8.14
N ASP A 75 15.23 15.23 7.64
CA ASP A 75 14.06 15.73 8.37
C ASP A 75 12.86 14.84 8.06
N GLU A 76 12.43 14.09 9.08
CA GLU A 76 11.29 13.17 9.00
C GLU A 76 9.98 13.90 8.65
N ARG A 77 9.84 15.15 9.11
CA ARG A 77 8.65 15.94 8.85
C ARG A 77 8.49 16.21 7.35
N VAL A 78 9.60 16.48 6.65
CA VAL A 78 9.58 16.73 5.20
C VAL A 78 9.19 15.45 4.44
N ALA A 79 9.73 14.29 4.83
CA ALA A 79 9.38 13.01 4.22
C ALA A 79 7.86 12.71 4.31
N ILE A 80 7.26 13.03 5.45
CA ILE A 80 5.84 12.81 5.72
C ILE A 80 4.95 13.77 4.95
N GLU A 81 5.34 15.05 4.85
CA GLU A 81 4.58 16.02 4.06
C GLU A 81 4.69 15.74 2.56
N ASP A 82 5.86 15.33 2.05
CA ASP A 82 6.01 14.92 0.64
C ASP A 82 5.16 13.67 0.34
N PHE A 83 5.11 12.70 1.25
CA PHE A 83 4.19 11.56 1.13
C PHE A 83 2.72 11.98 1.16
N ARG A 84 2.33 12.83 2.12
CA ARG A 84 0.95 13.34 2.22
C ARG A 84 0.54 14.14 1.00
N ALA A 85 1.47 14.87 0.39
CA ALA A 85 1.26 15.65 -0.83
C ALA A 85 1.29 14.80 -2.11
N GLY A 86 1.47 13.47 -2.01
CA GLY A 86 1.53 12.56 -3.16
C GLY A 86 2.80 12.70 -4.00
N GLN A 87 3.86 13.30 -3.46
CA GLN A 87 5.18 13.36 -4.11
C GLN A 87 5.94 12.04 -4.00
N CYS A 88 5.53 11.16 -3.08
CA CYS A 88 6.05 9.79 -2.93
C CYS A 88 4.87 8.81 -2.86
N ASP A 89 5.05 7.62 -3.44
CA ASP A 89 4.08 6.53 -3.42
C ASP A 89 4.06 5.79 -2.07
N GLY A 90 5.14 5.91 -1.30
CA GLY A 90 5.15 5.52 0.09
C GLY A 90 6.28 6.14 0.90
N VAL A 91 6.29 5.83 2.20
CA VAL A 91 7.20 6.43 3.16
C VAL A 91 7.72 5.42 4.17
N ILE A 92 9.03 5.49 4.44
CA ILE A 92 9.70 4.84 5.56
C ILE A 92 10.06 5.94 6.55
N ALA A 93 9.45 5.90 7.71
CA ALA A 93 9.61 6.85 8.81
C ALA A 93 9.24 6.15 10.13
N THR A 94 9.49 6.79 11.27
CA THR A 94 9.13 6.24 12.58
C THR A 94 7.62 6.03 12.72
N ALA A 95 7.25 5.11 13.61
CA ALA A 95 5.85 4.85 13.90
C ALA A 95 5.16 6.05 14.56
N PHE A 96 5.89 6.95 15.22
CA PHE A 96 5.36 8.24 15.70
C PHE A 96 4.74 9.09 14.59
N ARG A 97 5.37 9.15 13.40
CA ARG A 97 4.86 9.92 12.27
C ARG A 97 3.88 9.14 11.40
N THR A 98 4.05 7.83 11.29
CA THR A 98 3.20 7.01 10.41
C THR A 98 1.91 6.52 11.06
N ARG A 99 1.76 6.61 12.40
CA ARG A 99 0.51 6.23 13.11
C ARG A 99 -0.76 6.89 12.58
N GLN A 100 -0.63 8.10 12.03
CA GLN A 100 -1.74 8.86 11.47
C GLN A 100 -2.26 8.26 10.15
N PHE A 101 -1.45 7.44 9.48
CA PHE A 101 -1.79 6.73 8.25
C PHE A 101 -2.10 5.25 8.51
N ASN A 102 -1.43 4.63 9.49
CA ASN A 102 -1.60 3.24 9.85
C ASN A 102 -1.58 3.06 11.38
N SER A 103 -2.72 2.69 11.96
CA SER A 103 -2.84 2.45 13.41
C SER A 103 -1.93 1.33 13.91
N VAL A 104 -1.64 0.32 13.07
CA VAL A 104 -0.71 -0.77 13.39
C VAL A 104 0.71 -0.25 13.54
N ALA A 105 1.13 0.72 12.73
CA ALA A 105 2.46 1.31 12.88
C ALA A 105 2.63 1.90 14.28
N GLY A 106 1.65 2.68 14.76
CA GLY A 106 1.66 3.24 16.12
C GLY A 106 1.69 2.19 17.25
N SER A 107 1.25 0.95 16.99
CA SER A 107 1.31 -0.12 17.99
C SER A 107 2.72 -0.69 18.20
N LEU A 108 3.61 -0.55 17.21
CA LEU A 108 4.98 -1.06 17.28
C LEU A 108 5.79 -0.32 18.36
N ASP A 109 5.57 0.99 18.48
CA ASP A 109 6.24 1.86 19.46
C ASP A 109 5.55 1.84 20.85
N SER A 110 4.49 1.05 21.04
CA SER A 110 3.84 0.92 22.35
C SER A 110 4.72 0.11 23.31
N ILE A 111 4.83 0.54 24.56
CA ILE A 111 5.50 -0.24 25.63
C ILE A 111 4.90 -1.65 25.74
N GLY A 112 3.62 -1.81 25.40
CA GLY A 112 2.93 -3.10 25.39
C GLY A 112 3.39 -4.08 24.30
N SER A 113 4.12 -3.64 23.28
CA SER A 113 4.50 -4.49 22.12
C SER A 113 5.44 -5.63 22.50
N THR A 114 6.18 -5.49 23.60
CA THR A 114 7.10 -6.51 24.13
C THR A 114 6.52 -7.27 25.33
N THR A 115 5.30 -6.94 25.76
CA THR A 115 4.69 -7.54 26.96
C THR A 115 4.16 -8.94 26.65
N VAL A 116 4.68 -9.94 27.34
CA VAL A 116 4.25 -11.34 27.23
C VAL A 116 3.30 -11.68 28.37
N ILE A 117 2.12 -12.21 28.04
CA ILE A 117 1.15 -12.71 29.02
C ILE A 117 1.23 -14.24 29.07
N ARG A 118 1.52 -14.79 30.24
CA ARG A 118 1.41 -16.23 30.53
C ARG A 118 0.42 -16.46 31.66
N ASN A 119 -0.49 -17.42 31.47
CA ASN A 119 -1.51 -17.79 32.48
C ASN A 119 -2.32 -16.58 32.99
N GLY A 120 -2.65 -15.63 32.10
CA GLY A 120 -3.42 -14.43 32.43
C GLY A 120 -2.68 -13.39 33.28
N LYS A 121 -1.35 -13.55 33.46
CA LYS A 121 -0.50 -12.57 34.16
C LYS A 121 0.61 -12.10 33.24
N VAL A 122 1.03 -10.86 33.43
CA VAL A 122 2.19 -10.30 32.73
C VAL A 122 3.45 -10.99 33.26
N ASP A 123 4.19 -11.62 32.36
CA ASP A 123 5.47 -12.30 32.62
C ASP A 123 6.60 -11.33 32.28
N MET A 124 7.10 -10.62 33.30
CA MET A 124 8.09 -9.57 33.09
C MET A 124 9.44 -10.14 32.67
N GLU A 125 9.89 -11.25 33.26
CA GLU A 125 11.12 -11.95 32.89
C GLU A 125 11.18 -12.24 31.39
N VAL A 126 10.14 -12.90 30.84
CA VAL A 126 10.08 -13.21 29.40
C VAL A 126 9.95 -11.93 28.56
N SER A 127 9.18 -10.95 29.02
CA SER A 127 9.05 -9.67 28.32
C SER A 127 10.40 -8.95 28.18
N TYR A 128 11.25 -9.00 29.21
CA TYR A 128 12.60 -8.42 29.14
C TYR A 128 13.55 -9.19 28.22
N GLU A 129 13.40 -10.52 28.10
CA GLU A 129 14.16 -11.29 27.11
C GLU A 129 13.82 -10.85 25.68
N VAL A 130 12.54 -10.57 25.39
CA VAL A 130 12.12 -10.03 24.09
C VAL A 130 12.79 -8.69 23.84
N VAL A 131 12.77 -7.77 24.82
CA VAL A 131 13.45 -6.47 24.70
C VAL A 131 14.94 -6.65 24.40
N ARG A 132 15.64 -7.52 25.14
CA ARG A 132 17.09 -7.76 24.97
C ARG A 132 17.48 -8.37 23.62
N LYS A 133 16.55 -8.97 22.90
CA LYS A 133 16.81 -9.54 21.58
C LYS A 133 16.70 -8.48 20.47
N VAL A 134 16.04 -7.37 20.76
CA VAL A 134 15.78 -6.28 19.82
C VAL A 134 16.84 -5.17 19.94
N ILE A 135 17.37 -4.92 21.15
CA ILE A 135 18.53 -4.05 21.40
C ILE A 135 19.86 -4.78 21.22
#